data_AF-A0A9E5BCN7-F1
#
_entry.id   AF-A0A9E5BCN7-F1
#
_cell.length_a   1.000
_cell.length_b   1.000
_cell.length_c   1.000
_cell.angle_alpha   90.00
_cell.angle_beta   90.00
_cell.angle_gamma   90.00
#
_symmetry.space_group_name_H-M   'P 1'
#
loop_
_entity.id
_entity.type
_entity.pdbx_description
1 polymer ?
#
loop_
_entity_poly.entity_id
_entity_poly.type
_entity_poly.pdbx_seq_one_letter_code
_entity_poly.pdbx_strand_id
1 'polypeptide(L)'
;MKRAQTKSNKWLVRNTGPTPWLPEARLVALPDRGEMFFRHHRHPDPTAPTLLLLHGWTASSDTQFFTAYEELAKHYSFIGIDHRGHGRGLRPNRTFSLEECADDAAALVRWLAPDHAINKVITVGYSMGG
;
A
#
# COMPACT_ATOMS: atom_id res chain seq x y z
N MET A 1 -3.45 29.21 35.94
CA MET A 1 -2.91 29.23 34.56
C MET A 1 -2.78 27.78 34.09
N LYS A 2 -3.62 27.37 33.13
CA LYS A 2 -3.77 25.96 32.72
C LYS A 2 -2.65 25.56 31.77
N ARG A 3 -1.97 24.45 32.08
CA ARG A 3 -0.95 23.82 31.23
C ARG A 3 -1.57 23.40 29.89
N ALA A 4 -0.85 23.66 28.81
CA ALA A 4 -1.20 23.21 27.47
C ALA A 4 -1.18 21.67 27.42
N GLN A 5 -2.29 21.09 26.96
CA GLN A 5 -2.43 19.65 26.75
C GLN A 5 -1.97 19.33 25.34
N THR A 6 -0.81 18.70 25.22
CA THR A 6 -0.24 18.24 23.95
C THR A 6 -1.17 17.20 23.34
N LYS A 7 -1.70 17.46 22.14
CA LYS A 7 -2.54 16.52 21.40
C LYS A 7 -1.68 15.30 21.03
N SER A 8 -2.09 14.13 21.53
CA SER A 8 -1.47 12.84 21.22
C SER A 8 -1.60 12.54 19.71
N ASN A 9 -0.50 12.12 19.08
CA ASN A 9 -0.42 11.73 17.68
C ASN A 9 -1.23 10.45 17.45
N LYS A 10 -2.47 10.59 16.98
CA LYS A 10 -3.43 9.51 16.72
C LYS A 10 -3.03 8.51 15.61
N TRP A 11 -1.86 8.65 15.00
CA TRP A 11 -1.48 7.95 13.76
C TRP A 11 -0.38 6.90 13.91
N LEU A 12 0.22 6.77 15.10
CA LEU A 12 1.18 5.71 15.41
C LEU A 12 0.67 4.95 16.62
N VAL A 13 -0.30 4.06 16.40
CA VAL A 13 -0.54 2.98 17.36
C VAL A 13 0.66 2.05 17.23
N ARG A 14 1.66 2.21 18.10
CA ARG A 14 2.66 1.15 18.29
C ARG A 14 1.91 -0.10 18.66
N ASN A 15 1.94 -1.12 17.79
CA ASN A 15 1.30 -2.37 18.13
C ASN A 15 2.18 -3.07 19.15
N THR A 16 1.80 -2.97 20.42
CA THR A 16 2.48 -3.64 21.54
C THR A 16 1.96 -5.05 21.78
N GLY A 17 1.07 -5.54 20.90
CA GLY A 17 0.53 -6.90 20.94
C GLY A 17 1.40 -7.92 20.19
N PRO A 18 1.07 -9.22 20.28
CA PRO A 18 1.84 -10.29 19.64
C PRO A 18 1.70 -10.31 18.11
N THR A 19 0.74 -9.58 17.55
CA THR A 19 0.50 -9.51 16.10
C THR A 19 1.22 -8.32 15.49
N PRO A 20 1.85 -8.44 14.31
CA PRO A 20 2.39 -7.29 13.59
C PRO A 20 1.29 -6.28 13.25
N TRP A 21 1.61 -4.98 13.29
CA TRP A 21 0.73 -3.96 12.73
C TRP A 21 0.63 -4.11 11.21
N LEU A 22 -0.58 -3.99 10.68
CA LEU A 22 -0.83 -3.93 9.24
C LEU A 22 -1.52 -2.60 8.91
N PRO A 23 -1.17 -1.95 7.79
CA PRO A 23 -1.88 -0.77 7.29
C PRO A 23 -3.35 -1.08 6.99
N GLU A 24 -4.15 -0.04 6.81
CA GLU A 24 -5.56 -0.20 6.47
C GLU A 24 -5.71 -0.98 5.15
N ALA A 25 -6.53 -2.03 5.18
CA ALA A 25 -6.91 -2.78 3.99
C ALA A 25 -8.07 -2.07 3.28
N ARG A 26 -7.96 -1.94 1.96
CA ARG A 26 -8.98 -1.33 1.10
C ARG A 26 -9.19 -2.18 -0.14
N LEU A 27 -10.42 -2.15 -0.63
CA LEU A 27 -10.83 -2.72 -1.91
C LEU A 27 -11.39 -1.58 -2.76
N VAL A 28 -11.07 -1.59 -4.05
CA VAL A 28 -11.61 -0.64 -5.00
C VAL A 28 -11.94 -1.34 -6.32
N ALA A 29 -13.10 -1.03 -6.88
CA ALA A 29 -13.44 -1.43 -8.24
C ALA A 29 -12.79 -0.43 -9.22
N LEU A 30 -11.76 -0.87 -9.93
CA LEU A 30 -11.13 -0.09 -10.98
C LEU A 30 -11.86 -0.30 -12.31
N PRO A 31 -12.17 0.79 -13.05
CA PRO A 31 -12.76 0.70 -14.38
C PRO A 31 -11.95 -0.25 -15.28
N ASP A 32 -12.66 -1.11 -16.02
CA ASP A 32 -12.12 -2.07 -16.99
C ASP A 32 -11.12 -3.11 -16.45
N ARG A 33 -10.97 -3.22 -15.12
CA ARG A 33 -10.05 -4.17 -14.47
C ARG A 33 -10.75 -5.07 -13.47
N GLY A 34 -11.58 -4.49 -12.59
CA GLY A 34 -12.27 -5.20 -11.53
C GLY A 34 -11.82 -4.78 -10.13
N GLU A 35 -12.11 -5.62 -9.13
CA GLU A 35 -11.81 -5.31 -7.73
C GLU A 35 -10.33 -5.56 -7.37
N MET A 36 -9.68 -4.53 -6.86
CA MET A 36 -8.27 -4.55 -6.47
C MET A 36 -8.11 -4.30 -4.97
N PHE A 37 -7.38 -5.18 -4.31
CA PHE A 37 -6.98 -5.04 -2.92
C PHE A 37 -5.69 -4.22 -2.79
N PHE A 38 -5.65 -3.35 -1.79
CA PHE A 38 -4.42 -2.68 -1.37
C PHE A 38 -4.40 -2.36 0.13
N ARG A 39 -3.18 -2.26 0.65
CA ARG A 39 -2.84 -1.67 1.94
C ARG A 39 -2.50 -0.20 1.72
N HIS A 40 -3.01 0.68 2.59
CA HIS A 40 -2.73 2.10 2.52
C HIS A 40 -2.29 2.64 3.88
N HIS A 41 -1.15 3.31 3.90
CA HIS A 41 -0.69 4.13 5.00
C HIS A 41 -0.42 5.55 4.51
N ARG A 42 -0.96 6.55 5.22
CA ARG A 42 -0.67 7.97 4.99
C ARG A 42 0.19 8.49 6.12
N HIS A 43 1.37 8.97 5.76
CA HIS A 43 2.26 9.62 6.72
C HIS A 43 1.65 10.96 7.19
N PRO A 44 1.82 11.36 8.46
CA PRO A 44 1.29 12.63 8.96
C PRO A 44 1.86 13.87 8.28
N ASP A 45 3.12 13.81 7.83
CA ASP A 45 3.74 14.83 6.98
C ASP A 45 3.26 14.66 5.53
N PRO A 46 2.49 15.63 4.97
CA PRO A 46 1.98 15.55 3.61
C PRO A 46 3.07 15.65 2.53
N THR A 47 4.29 16.04 2.89
CA THR A 47 5.44 16.11 1.97
C THR A 47 6.25 14.82 1.92
N ALA A 48 5.96 13.86 2.80
CA ALA A 48 6.63 12.57 2.83
C ALA A 48 6.42 11.82 1.50
N PRO A 49 7.49 11.23 0.92
CA PRO A 49 7.38 10.49 -0.32
C PRO A 49 6.44 9.29 -0.18
N THR A 50 5.76 8.95 -1.29
CA THR A 50 4.87 7.78 -1.34
C THR A 50 5.59 6.60 -1.99
N LEU A 51 5.59 5.45 -1.31
CA LEU A 51 6.08 4.19 -1.88
C LEU A 51 4.93 3.40 -2.53
N LEU A 52 5.22 2.74 -3.64
CA LEU A 52 4.40 1.68 -4.19
C LEU A 52 5.13 0.35 -3.99
N LEU A 53 4.58 -0.52 -3.14
CA LEU A 53 5.19 -1.79 -2.74
C LEU A 53 4.63 -2.93 -3.58
N LEU A 54 5.52 -3.63 -4.28
CA LEU A 54 5.20 -4.67 -5.26
C LEU A 54 5.82 -6.01 -4.82
N HIS A 55 4.99 -6.98 -4.48
CA HIS A 55 5.45 -8.27 -3.93
C HIS A 55 5.91 -9.24 -5.04
N GLY A 56 6.61 -10.31 -4.64
CA GLY A 56 7.09 -11.34 -5.56
C GLY A 56 6.01 -12.38 -5.92
N TRP A 57 6.33 -13.25 -6.87
CA TRP A 57 5.48 -14.38 -7.25
C TRP A 57 5.12 -15.23 -6.02
N THR A 58 3.90 -15.78 -6.00
CA THR A 58 3.26 -16.53 -4.89
C THR A 58 3.04 -15.79 -3.56
N ALA A 59 3.46 -14.53 -3.43
CA ALA A 59 3.26 -13.74 -2.22
C ALA A 59 1.96 -12.90 -2.23
N SER A 60 1.83 -12.06 -1.21
CA SER A 60 0.90 -10.94 -1.10
C SER A 60 1.67 -9.74 -0.53
N SER A 61 1.07 -8.54 -0.52
CA SER A 61 1.64 -7.37 0.13
C SER A 61 1.98 -7.67 1.59
N ASP A 62 1.06 -8.31 2.32
CA ASP A 62 1.24 -8.56 3.75
C ASP A 62 2.37 -9.57 4.00
N THR A 63 2.36 -10.73 3.33
CA THR A 63 3.38 -11.76 3.55
C THR A 63 4.78 -11.29 3.17
N GLN A 64 4.89 -10.34 2.23
CA GLN A 64 6.18 -9.78 1.82
C GLN A 64 6.66 -8.66 2.75
N PHE A 65 5.78 -7.75 3.15
CA PHE A 65 6.19 -6.47 3.74
C PHE A 65 5.79 -6.27 5.21
N PHE A 66 5.14 -7.24 5.87
CA PHE A 66 4.67 -7.07 7.26
C PHE A 66 5.76 -6.67 8.26
N THR A 67 7.00 -7.15 8.07
CA THR A 67 8.14 -6.82 8.93
C THR A 67 8.71 -5.42 8.65
N ALA A 68 8.40 -4.84 7.50
CA ALA A 68 8.91 -3.54 7.07
C ALA A 68 7.90 -2.40 7.29
N TYR A 69 6.60 -2.68 7.36
CA TYR A 69 5.56 -1.66 7.39
C TYR A 69 5.74 -0.63 8.51
N GLU A 70 6.05 -1.05 9.73
CA GLU A 70 6.23 -0.11 10.85
C GLU A 70 7.45 0.81 10.66
N GLU A 71 8.52 0.31 10.06
CA GLU A 71 9.71 1.13 9.78
C GLU A 71 9.43 2.11 8.63
N LEU A 72 8.80 1.62 7.56
CA LEU A 72 8.43 2.45 6.41
C LEU A 72 7.45 3.57 6.83
N ALA A 73 6.50 3.27 7.71
CA ALA A 73 5.51 4.22 8.22
C ALA A 73 6.10 5.39 9.01
N LYS A 74 7.38 5.32 9.43
CA LYS A 74 8.07 6.45 10.08
C LYS A 74 8.53 7.53 9.11
N HIS A 75 8.59 7.21 7.82
CA HIS A 75 9.27 8.03 6.81
C HIS A 75 8.45 8.25 5.54
N TYR A 76 7.51 7.34 5.24
CA TYR A 76 6.83 7.29 3.96
C TYR A 76 5.32 7.12 4.13
N SER A 77 4.55 7.72 3.21
CA SER A 77 3.25 7.16 2.86
C SER A 77 3.49 5.94 1.97
N PHE A 78 2.59 4.97 1.96
CA PHE A 78 2.76 3.84 1.04
C PHE A 78 1.46 3.14 0.69
N ILE A 79 1.48 2.56 -0.51
CA ILE A 79 0.45 1.70 -1.07
C ILE A 79 1.11 0.34 -1.33
N GLY A 80 0.61 -0.71 -0.70
CA GLY A 80 1.01 -2.08 -1.00
C GLY A 80 -0.13 -2.82 -1.69
N ILE A 81 0.12 -3.45 -2.83
CA ILE A 81 -0.92 -4.11 -3.61
C ILE A 81 -0.78 -5.63 -3.53
N ASP A 82 -1.88 -6.35 -3.68
CA ASP A 82 -1.81 -7.75 -4.08
C ASP A 82 -1.94 -7.79 -5.62
N HIS A 83 -0.92 -8.31 -6.30
CA HIS A 83 -0.90 -8.40 -7.77
C HIS A 83 -2.04 -9.27 -8.30
N ARG A 84 -2.42 -9.05 -9.57
CA ARG A 84 -3.28 -9.98 -10.30
C ARG A 84 -2.80 -11.42 -10.14
N GLY A 85 -3.75 -12.33 -9.88
CA GLY A 85 -3.49 -13.75 -9.69
C GLY A 85 -2.91 -14.11 -8.32
N HIS A 86 -2.70 -13.14 -7.43
CA HIS A 86 -2.04 -13.33 -6.14
C HIS A 86 -2.90 -12.82 -4.98
N GLY A 87 -2.64 -13.30 -3.77
CA GLY A 87 -3.26 -12.79 -2.53
C GLY A 87 -4.77 -12.56 -2.66
N ARG A 88 -5.20 -11.32 -2.41
CA ARG A 88 -6.57 -10.80 -2.63
C ARG A 88 -6.65 -9.91 -3.87
N GLY A 89 -5.65 -9.95 -4.74
CA GLY A 89 -5.62 -9.20 -5.99
C GLY A 89 -6.62 -9.73 -7.01
N LEU A 90 -6.63 -9.09 -8.18
CA LEU A 90 -7.52 -9.42 -9.29
C LEU A 90 -7.51 -10.92 -9.60
N ARG A 91 -8.68 -11.47 -9.93
CA ARG A 91 -8.88 -12.88 -10.26
C ARG A 91 -9.00 -13.07 -11.78
N PRO A 92 -7.88 -13.32 -12.49
CA PRO A 92 -7.91 -13.46 -13.92
C PRO A 92 -8.55 -14.81 -14.31
N ASN A 93 -9.35 -14.80 -15.37
CA ASN A 93 -9.88 -16.00 -16.02
C ASN A 93 -9.09 -16.40 -17.28
N ARG A 94 -7.95 -15.75 -17.50
CA ARG A 94 -7.02 -15.97 -18.62
C ARG A 94 -5.59 -15.86 -18.14
N THR A 95 -4.65 -16.26 -18.99
CA THR A 95 -3.24 -15.92 -18.80
C THR A 95 -3.05 -14.40 -18.83
N PHE A 96 -2.04 -13.92 -18.09
CA PHE A 96 -1.71 -12.52 -18.01
C PHE A 96 -0.19 -12.32 -18.04
N SER A 97 0.25 -11.12 -18.44
CA SER A 97 1.67 -10.75 -18.46
C SER A 97 2.06 -9.89 -17.26
N LEU A 98 3.38 -9.71 -17.05
CA LEU A 98 3.90 -8.82 -16.00
C LEU A 98 3.62 -7.35 -16.32
N GLU A 99 3.61 -6.97 -17.59
CA GLU A 99 3.22 -5.63 -18.04
C GLU A 99 1.80 -5.31 -17.61
N GLU A 100 0.88 -6.27 -17.73
CA GLU A 100 -0.46 -6.06 -17.22
C GLU A 100 -0.43 -5.83 -15.70
N CYS A 101 0.36 -6.60 -14.94
CA CYS A 101 0.49 -6.41 -13.48
C CYS A 101 1.01 -5.01 -13.14
N ALA A 102 1.96 -4.48 -13.91
CA ALA A 102 2.46 -3.12 -13.78
C ALA A 102 1.36 -2.09 -14.14
N ASP A 103 0.58 -2.35 -15.18
CA ASP A 103 -0.54 -1.50 -15.59
C ASP A 103 -1.65 -1.43 -14.54
N ASP A 104 -1.95 -2.53 -13.84
CA ASP A 104 -2.90 -2.51 -12.72
C ASP A 104 -2.39 -1.63 -11.58
N ALA A 105 -1.10 -1.78 -11.23
CA ALA A 105 -0.47 -1.01 -10.18
C ALA A 105 -0.48 0.49 -10.51
N ALA A 106 -0.15 0.84 -11.76
CA ALA A 106 -0.22 2.20 -12.26
C ALA A 106 -1.66 2.74 -12.29
N ALA A 107 -2.63 1.92 -12.68
CA ALA A 107 -4.04 2.30 -12.69
C ALA A 107 -4.56 2.61 -11.29
N LEU A 108 -4.21 1.82 -10.28
CA LEU A 108 -4.56 2.09 -8.89
C LEU A 108 -3.95 3.42 -8.42
N VAL A 109 -2.68 3.67 -8.68
CA VAL A 109 -2.02 4.93 -8.30
C VAL A 109 -2.72 6.13 -8.95
N ARG A 110 -3.05 6.04 -10.25
CA ARG A 110 -3.80 7.10 -10.95
C ARG A 110 -5.21 7.30 -10.38
N TRP A 111 -5.87 6.22 -9.99
CA TRP A 111 -7.19 6.29 -9.36
C TRP A 111 -7.15 6.98 -7.99
N LEU A 112 -6.12 6.70 -7.18
CA LEU A 112 -5.93 7.27 -5.85
C LEU A 112 -5.40 8.72 -5.87
N ALA A 113 -4.74 9.13 -6.94
CA ALA A 113 -4.04 10.41 -7.05
C ALA A 113 -4.87 11.64 -6.63
N PRO A 114 -6.11 11.83 -7.11
CA PRO A 114 -6.92 13.01 -6.79
C PRO A 114 -7.23 13.16 -5.30
N ASP A 115 -7.58 12.07 -4.62
CA ASP A 115 -8.06 12.09 -3.24
C ASP A 115 -6.93 11.97 -2.20
N HIS A 116 -5.74 11.57 -2.64
CA HIS A 116 -4.60 11.27 -1.76
C HIS A 116 -3.37 12.14 -2.03
N ALA A 117 -3.48 13.16 -2.88
CA ALA A 117 -2.39 14.09 -3.23
C ALA A 117 -1.13 13.35 -3.73
N ILE A 118 -1.31 12.25 -4.47
CA ILE A 118 -0.21 11.44 -4.98
C ILE A 118 0.20 11.98 -6.35
N ASN A 119 1.29 12.74 -6.38
CA ASN A 119 1.84 13.27 -7.63
C ASN A 119 2.89 12.34 -8.26
N LYS A 120 3.62 11.60 -7.41
CA LYS A 120 4.59 10.59 -7.83
C LYS A 120 4.66 9.50 -6.77
N VAL A 121 5.10 8.32 -7.20
CA VAL A 121 5.47 7.23 -6.28
C VAL A 121 6.90 6.79 -6.54
N ILE A 122 7.54 6.25 -5.51
CA ILE A 122 8.79 5.49 -5.62
C ILE A 122 8.40 4.00 -5.56
N THR A 123 8.70 3.25 -6.60
CA THR A 123 8.39 1.81 -6.67
C THR A 123 9.45 1.00 -5.92
N VAL A 124 9.00 0.09 -5.06
CA VAL A 124 9.84 -0.88 -4.37
C VAL A 124 9.32 -2.27 -4.71
N GLY A 125 10.06 -2.97 -5.55
CA GLY A 125 9.72 -4.29 -6.05
C GLY A 125 10.64 -5.38 -5.52
N TYR A 126 10.11 -6.58 -5.31
CA TYR A 126 10.90 -7.78 -5.01
C TYR A 126 10.65 -8.86 -6.05
N SER A 127 11.72 -9.39 -6.66
CA SER A 127 11.66 -10.46 -7.67
C SER A 127 10.68 -10.09 -8.80
N MET A 128 9.60 -10.85 -9.00
CA MET A 128 8.52 -10.52 -9.95
C MET A 128 8.00 -9.08 -9.84
N GLY A 129 7.97 -8.53 -8.62
CA GLY A 129 7.48 -7.17 -8.39
C GLY A 129 8.44 -6.06 -8.82
N GLY A 130 9.69 -6.39 -9.21
CA GLY A 130 10.67 -5.44 -9.74
C GLY A 130 10.71 -5.47 -11.26
#